data_AF-A0A9N9LMW9-F1
#
_entry.id   AF-A0A9N9LMW9-F1
#
_cell.length_a   1.000
_cell.length_b   1.000
_cell.length_c   1.000
_cell.angle_alpha   90.00
_cell.angle_beta   90.00
_cell.angle_gamma   90.00
#
_symmetry.space_group_name_H-M   'P 1'
#
loop_
_entity.id
_entity.type
_entity.pdbx_description
1 polymer ?
#
loop_
_entity_poly.entity_id
_entity_poly.type
_entity_poly.pdbx_seq_one_letter_code
_entity_poly.pdbx_strand_id
1 'polypeptide(L)'
;MAYYNIKRLQIDQHRAWMLRAMLTFHLGTIITTRLLFLIAGNIISDVGSYYQIQTCDEVCFLSPRLALKYPECRNATGNPSIFVKADFSGKNGPEEIGAAIGLSFGMSIWYAIAIHMIGVEIHLRLTPAEEQRLRTVSYERQLETGYRNLGSAGLTVDRWGDALAWKPAPSASAASPGEGDKLRSDSNNLIR
;
A
#
# COMPACT_ATOMS: atom_id res chain seq x y z
N MET A 1 -0.81 -10.96 -10.87
CA MET A 1 -2.26 -10.78 -10.61
C MET A 1 -2.92 -9.78 -11.56
N ALA A 2 -2.38 -8.57 -11.73
CA ALA A 2 -2.98 -7.52 -12.58
C ALA A 2 -3.36 -7.99 -14.00
N TYR A 3 -2.41 -8.55 -14.75
CA TYR A 3 -2.64 -9.02 -16.12
C TYR A 3 -3.75 -10.07 -16.21
N TYR A 4 -3.77 -11.01 -15.27
CA TYR A 4 -4.76 -12.08 -15.25
C TYR A 4 -6.16 -11.56 -14.93
N ASN A 5 -6.30 -10.66 -13.94
CA ASN A 5 -7.59 -10.06 -13.57
C ASN A 5 -8.17 -9.22 -14.72
N ILE A 6 -7.32 -8.48 -15.45
CA ILE A 6 -7.75 -7.72 -16.64
C ILE A 6 -8.26 -8.68 -17.73
N LYS A 7 -7.52 -9.76 -18.03
CA LYS A 7 -7.94 -10.77 -19.03
C LYS A 7 -9.26 -11.45 -18.68
N ARG A 8 -9.55 -11.63 -17.39
CA ARG A 8 -10.78 -12.21 -16.86
C ARG A 8 -11.90 -11.17 -16.62
N LEU A 9 -11.69 -9.92 -17.03
CA LEU A 9 -12.65 -8.82 -16.90
C LEU A 9 -13.07 -8.56 -15.44
N GLN A 10 -12.19 -8.82 -14.47
CA GLN A 10 -12.42 -8.57 -13.05
C GLN A 10 -11.87 -7.21 -12.64
N ILE A 11 -12.69 -6.19 -12.83
CA ILE A 11 -12.32 -4.78 -12.68
C ILE A 11 -12.17 -4.42 -11.19
N ASP A 12 -12.99 -5.03 -10.32
CA ASP A 12 -12.93 -4.91 -8.86
C ASP A 12 -11.57 -5.38 -8.29
N GLN A 13 -11.12 -6.58 -8.67
CA GLN A 13 -9.86 -7.15 -8.20
C GLN A 13 -8.66 -6.41 -8.79
N HIS A 14 -8.76 -5.95 -10.04
CA HIS A 14 -7.72 -5.12 -10.64
C HIS A 14 -7.60 -3.77 -9.93
N ARG A 15 -8.72 -3.11 -9.60
CA ARG A 15 -8.75 -1.87 -8.81
C ARG A 15 -8.12 -2.07 -7.44
N ALA A 16 -8.52 -3.09 -6.70
CA ALA A 16 -7.98 -3.39 -5.38
C ALA A 16 -6.47 -3.67 -5.44
N TRP A 17 -6.02 -4.42 -6.45
CA TRP A 17 -4.59 -4.64 -6.68
C TRP A 17 -3.85 -3.34 -7.03
N MET A 18 -4.40 -2.48 -7.88
CA MET A 18 -3.80 -1.21 -8.25
C MET A 18 -3.62 -0.31 -7.03
N LEU A 19 -4.64 -0.21 -6.15
CA LEU A 19 -4.54 0.58 -4.93
C LEU A 19 -3.50 0.00 -3.96
N ARG A 20 -3.47 -1.33 -3.79
CA ARG A 20 -2.51 -1.99 -2.89
C ARG A 20 -1.07 -1.92 -3.40
N ALA A 21 -0.84 -2.02 -4.71
CA ALA A 21 0.49 -2.08 -5.29
C ALA A 21 1.00 -0.70 -5.76
N MET A 22 0.25 -0.01 -6.63
CA MET A 22 0.72 1.26 -7.20
C MET A 22 0.73 2.39 -6.18
N LEU A 23 -0.37 2.58 -5.45
CA LEU A 23 -0.49 3.70 -4.53
C LEU A 23 0.49 3.53 -3.35
N THR A 24 0.54 2.32 -2.78
CA THR A 24 1.48 1.98 -1.70
C THR A 24 2.93 2.11 -2.15
N PHE A 25 3.39 1.40 -3.17
CA PHE A 25 4.84 1.29 -3.45
C PHE A 25 5.42 2.43 -4.27
N HIS A 26 4.66 3.04 -5.19
CA HIS A 26 5.26 3.98 -6.17
C HIS A 26 5.06 5.46 -5.84
N LEU A 27 3.92 5.87 -5.29
CA LEU A 27 3.67 7.30 -4.99
C LEU A 27 3.61 7.59 -3.48
N GLY A 28 2.91 6.78 -2.70
CA GLY A 28 2.65 7.07 -1.30
C GLY A 28 3.85 6.85 -0.38
N THR A 29 4.49 5.69 -0.48
CA THR A 29 5.61 5.32 0.41
C THR A 29 6.81 6.27 0.25
N ILE A 30 7.12 6.74 -0.97
CA ILE A 30 8.27 7.63 -1.18
C ILE A 30 8.07 8.96 -0.45
N ILE A 31 6.91 9.59 -0.62
CA ILE A 31 6.61 10.91 -0.02
C ILE A 31 6.57 10.80 1.51
N THR A 32 5.86 9.80 2.04
CA THR A 32 5.76 9.61 3.48
C THR A 32 7.06 9.20 4.13
N THR A 33 7.88 8.38 3.48
CA THR A 33 9.23 8.05 3.96
C THR A 33 10.07 9.33 4.11
N ARG A 34 9.97 10.27 3.17
CA ARG A 34 10.66 11.57 3.27
C ARG A 34 10.18 12.40 4.46
N LEU A 35 8.87 12.46 4.71
CA LEU A 35 8.31 13.15 5.88
C LEU A 35 8.78 12.50 7.19
N LEU A 36 8.81 11.17 7.23
CA LEU A 36 9.30 10.41 8.38
C LEU A 36 10.80 10.65 8.64
N PHE A 37 11.63 10.81 7.62
CA PHE A 37 13.04 11.20 7.79
C PHE A 37 13.20 12.56 8.47
N LEU A 38 12.38 13.55 8.08
CA LEU A 38 12.46 14.87 8.69
C LEU A 38 12.12 14.79 10.19
N ILE A 39 11.05 14.08 10.54
CA ILE A 39 10.61 13.95 11.94
C ILE A 39 11.62 13.13 12.74
N ALA A 40 12.00 11.95 12.24
CA ALA A 40 12.94 11.06 12.91
C ALA A 40 14.33 11.70 13.05
N GLY A 41 14.79 12.45 12.04
CA GLY A 41 16.05 13.18 12.09
C GLY A 41 16.08 14.23 13.20
N ASN A 42 15.00 15.01 13.38
CA ASN A 42 14.90 15.96 14.48
C ASN A 42 14.92 15.24 15.84
N ILE A 43 14.17 14.15 16.00
CA ILE A 43 14.14 13.35 17.23
C ILE A 43 15.55 12.80 17.57
N ILE A 44 16.23 12.24 16.58
CA ILE A 44 17.60 11.70 16.76
C ILE A 44 18.57 12.82 17.19
N SER A 45 18.42 14.01 16.62
CA SER A 45 19.25 15.18 16.93
C SER A 45 19.02 15.68 18.36
N ASP A 46 17.75 15.72 18.80
CA ASP A 46 17.37 16.12 20.15
C ASP A 46 17.90 15.15 21.22
N VAL A 47 17.90 13.84 20.91
CA VAL A 47 18.49 12.83 21.80
C VAL A 47 20.02 12.94 21.84
N GLY A 48 20.65 13.20 20.68
CA GLY A 48 22.08 13.55 20.58
C GLY A 48 23.09 12.44 20.89
N SER A 49 22.64 11.23 21.25
CA SER A 49 23.49 10.09 21.63
C SER A 49 23.67 9.05 20.52
N TYR A 50 23.16 9.29 19.32
CA TYR A 50 23.21 8.35 18.21
C TYR A 50 24.43 8.61 17.31
N TYR A 51 25.09 7.53 16.92
CA TYR A 51 26.24 7.54 16.02
C TYR A 51 26.04 6.49 14.93
N GLN A 52 26.40 6.83 13.70
CA GLN A 52 26.47 5.90 12.59
C GLN A 52 27.92 5.59 12.27
N ILE A 53 28.19 4.32 11.98
CA ILE A 53 29.49 3.88 11.47
C ILE A 53 29.53 4.21 9.98
N GLN A 54 30.53 5.00 9.58
CA GLN A 54 30.82 5.33 8.18
C GLN A 54 32.29 5.05 7.90
N THR A 55 32.66 4.90 6.64
CA THR A 55 34.07 4.71 6.24
C THR A 55 34.70 6.04 5.83
N CYS A 56 36.02 6.17 5.96
CA CYS A 56 36.73 7.39 5.54
C CYS A 56 36.51 7.73 4.06
N ASP A 57 36.39 6.72 3.19
CA ASP A 57 36.07 6.92 1.77
C ASP A 57 34.68 7.53 1.57
N GLU A 58 33.68 7.12 2.35
CA GLU A 58 32.32 7.69 2.27
C GLU A 58 32.29 9.17 2.66
N VAL A 59 33.04 9.55 3.70
CA VAL A 59 33.15 10.96 4.12
C VAL A 59 34.00 11.78 3.15
N CYS A 60 35.07 11.19 2.60
CA CYS A 60 35.88 11.81 1.56
C CYS A 60 35.09 12.05 0.27
N PHE A 61 34.19 11.14 -0.09
CA PHE A 61 33.27 11.27 -1.22
C PHE A 61 32.33 12.48 -1.07
N LEU A 62 31.87 12.78 0.15
CA LEU A 62 31.10 14.01 0.42
C LEU A 62 31.97 15.26 0.29
N SER A 63 33.15 15.26 0.91
CA SER A 63 34.15 16.32 0.72
C SER A 63 35.53 15.88 1.23
N PRO A 64 36.60 16.05 0.44
CA PRO A 64 37.96 15.73 0.89
C PRO A 64 38.41 16.51 2.12
N ARG A 65 37.88 17.73 2.33
CA ARG A 65 38.20 18.55 3.51
C ARG A 65 37.54 18.03 4.78
N LEU A 66 36.42 17.33 4.64
CA LEU A 66 35.66 16.79 5.75
C LEU A 66 36.35 15.57 6.36
N ALA A 67 37.00 14.76 5.53
CA ALA A 67 37.83 13.66 6.00
C ALA A 67 38.96 14.14 6.93
N LEU A 68 39.51 15.35 6.73
CA LEU A 68 40.54 15.91 7.61
C LEU A 68 40.04 16.24 9.04
N LYS A 69 38.72 16.43 9.22
CA LYS A 69 38.10 16.64 10.54
C LYS A 69 38.28 15.43 11.44
N TYR A 70 38.24 14.23 10.86
CA TYR A 70 38.40 12.96 11.56
C TYR A 70 39.88 12.57 11.61
N PRO A 71 40.50 12.47 12.81
CA PRO A 71 41.93 12.16 12.92
C PRO A 71 42.24 10.76 12.37
N GLU A 72 41.29 9.83 12.46
CA GLU A 72 41.40 8.48 11.95
C GLU A 72 41.56 8.41 10.43
N CYS A 73 41.05 9.42 9.70
CA CYS A 73 41.13 9.47 8.23
C CYS A 73 42.39 10.18 7.70
N ARG A 74 43.13 10.93 8.54
CA ARG A 74 44.29 11.73 8.07
C ARG A 74 45.49 10.88 7.65
N ASN A 75 45.78 9.84 8.43
CA ASN A 75 46.94 8.96 8.22
C ASN A 75 46.52 7.49 8.01
N ALA A 76 45.28 7.28 7.57
CA ALA A 76 44.74 5.96 7.34
C ALA A 76 45.51 5.24 6.22
N THR A 77 46.11 4.09 6.55
CA THR A 77 46.61 3.16 5.53
C THR A 77 45.48 2.18 5.22
N GLY A 78 44.57 2.56 4.32
CA GLY A 78 43.33 1.82 4.00
C GLY A 78 42.07 2.65 4.26
N ASN A 79 40.93 1.98 4.46
CA ASN A 79 39.62 2.61 4.65
C ASN A 79 39.03 2.26 6.04
N PRO A 80 39.50 2.89 7.14
CA PRO A 80 39.00 2.61 8.48
C PRO A 80 37.57 3.13 8.67
N SER A 81 36.83 2.48 9.57
CA SER A 81 35.49 2.88 9.96
C SER A 81 35.54 3.89 11.10
N ILE A 82 34.85 5.02 10.93
CA ILE A 82 34.73 6.11 11.89
C ILE A 82 33.30 6.21 12.43
N PHE A 83 33.16 6.76 13.63
CA PHE A 83 31.86 7.06 14.23
C PHE A 83 31.46 8.50 13.92
N VAL A 84 30.41 8.66 13.12
CA VAL A 84 29.85 9.97 12.77
C VAL A 84 28.61 10.21 13.62
N LYS A 85 28.55 11.37 14.28
CA LYS A 85 27.39 11.77 15.07
C LYS A 85 26.19 11.98 14.14
N ALA A 86 25.03 11.44 14.49
CA ALA A 86 23.80 11.69 13.76
C ALA A 86 23.17 13.00 14.24
N ASP A 87 23.22 14.04 13.41
CA ASP A 87 22.62 15.34 13.69
C ASP A 87 22.02 15.95 12.40
N PHE A 88 20.70 16.10 12.39
CA PHE A 88 19.93 16.66 11.30
C PHE A 88 20.00 18.19 11.24
N SER A 89 20.45 18.85 12.32
CA SER A 89 20.71 20.30 12.31
C SER A 89 21.92 20.67 11.45
N GLY A 90 22.81 19.71 11.14
CA GLY A 90 23.94 19.91 10.22
C GLY A 90 24.96 20.95 10.66
N LYS A 91 25.04 21.27 11.95
CA LYS A 91 25.90 22.36 12.46
C LYS A 91 27.38 22.08 12.24
N ASN A 92 27.82 20.82 12.30
CA ASN A 92 29.24 20.49 12.20
C ASN A 92 29.62 19.89 10.84
N GLY A 93 28.65 19.59 9.97
CA GLY A 93 28.90 19.19 8.59
C GLY A 93 27.79 18.32 7.96
N PRO A 94 27.84 18.08 6.64
CA PRO A 94 26.83 17.34 5.90
C PRO A 94 26.86 15.82 6.18
N GLU A 95 27.96 15.28 6.69
CA GLU A 95 28.09 13.88 7.10
C GLU A 95 27.13 13.54 8.24
N GLU A 96 26.87 14.48 9.15
CA GLU A 96 25.99 14.28 10.31
C GLU A 96 24.51 14.14 9.88
N ILE A 97 24.11 14.91 8.85
CA ILE A 97 22.78 14.83 8.24
C ILE A 97 22.62 13.46 7.56
N GLY A 98 23.64 13.04 6.80
CA GLY A 98 23.68 11.73 6.17
C GLY A 98 23.55 10.60 7.19
N ALA A 99 24.23 10.72 8.34
CA ALA A 99 24.15 9.76 9.43
C ALA A 99 22.74 9.71 10.06
N ALA A 100 22.10 10.86 10.29
CA ALA A 100 20.73 10.89 10.83
C ALA A 100 19.69 10.27 9.88
N ILE A 101 19.82 10.51 8.58
CA ILE A 101 18.94 9.90 7.56
C ILE A 101 19.22 8.39 7.44
N GLY A 102 20.49 7.99 7.47
CA GLY A 102 20.90 6.59 7.37
C GLY A 102 20.33 5.73 8.50
N LEU A 103 20.43 6.21 9.75
CA LEU A 103 19.86 5.52 10.92
C LEU A 103 18.33 5.41 10.88
N SER A 104 17.64 6.43 10.37
CA SER A 104 16.18 6.46 10.30
C SER A 104 15.59 5.79 9.05
N PHE A 105 16.43 5.42 8.08
CA PHE A 105 16.04 4.87 6.78
C PHE A 105 15.09 3.67 6.90
N GLY A 106 15.57 2.61 7.55
CA GLY A 106 14.86 1.34 7.62
C GLY A 106 13.53 1.48 8.36
N MET A 107 13.54 2.14 9.52
CA MET A 107 12.33 2.36 10.33
C MET A 107 11.27 3.13 9.52
N SER A 108 11.66 4.20 8.85
CA SER A 108 10.71 5.04 8.12
C SER A 108 10.06 4.31 6.95
N ILE A 109 10.80 3.46 6.23
CA ILE A 109 10.22 2.65 5.14
C ILE A 109 9.18 1.67 5.67
N TRP A 110 9.49 0.97 6.76
CA TRP A 110 8.55 0.02 7.37
C TRP A 110 7.28 0.71 7.86
N TYR A 111 7.41 1.87 8.52
CA TYR A 111 6.26 2.66 8.94
C TYR A 111 5.45 3.19 7.77
N ALA A 112 6.11 3.71 6.73
CA ALA A 112 5.43 4.20 5.54
C ALA A 112 4.62 3.09 4.86
N ILE A 113 5.20 1.90 4.68
CA ILE A 113 4.50 0.73 4.12
C ILE A 113 3.29 0.37 4.99
N ALA A 114 3.45 0.29 6.31
CA ALA A 114 2.36 -0.07 7.23
C ALA A 114 1.19 0.93 7.16
N ILE A 115 1.49 2.23 7.20
CA ILE A 115 0.47 3.30 7.12
C ILE A 115 -0.32 3.20 5.81
N HIS A 116 0.35 2.98 4.68
CA HIS A 116 -0.34 2.87 3.38
C HIS A 116 -1.13 1.59 3.25
N MET A 117 -0.60 0.46 3.73
CA MET A 117 -1.32 -0.82 3.71
C MET A 117 -2.62 -0.73 4.52
N ILE A 118 -2.57 -0.13 5.72
CA ILE A 118 -3.75 0.11 6.56
C ILE A 118 -4.70 1.11 5.87
N GLY A 119 -4.18 2.22 5.34
CA GLY A 119 -4.98 3.24 4.67
C GLY A 119 -5.73 2.73 3.45
N VAL A 120 -5.09 1.89 2.63
CA VAL A 120 -5.73 1.26 1.46
C VAL A 120 -6.86 0.32 1.89
N GLU A 121 -6.65 -0.48 2.93
CA GLU A 121 -7.68 -1.41 3.40
C GLU A 121 -8.88 -0.66 4.01
N ILE A 122 -8.64 0.43 4.74
CA ILE A 122 -9.71 1.33 5.20
C ILE A 122 -10.45 1.93 4.00
N HIS A 123 -9.74 2.42 2.99
CA HIS A 123 -10.36 3.00 1.80
C HIS A 123 -11.24 2.00 1.04
N LEU A 124 -10.77 0.75 0.88
CA LEU A 124 -11.56 -0.31 0.25
C LEU A 124 -12.83 -0.60 1.05
N ARG A 125 -12.75 -0.69 2.38
CA ARG A 125 -13.91 -0.90 3.26
C ARG A 125 -14.90 0.27 3.27
N LEU A 126 -14.43 1.49 3.02
CA LEU A 126 -15.28 2.68 2.90
C LEU A 126 -15.95 2.82 1.52
N THR A 127 -15.54 2.03 0.52
CA THR A 127 -16.07 2.11 -0.85
C THR A 127 -16.82 0.84 -1.32
N PRO A 128 -17.73 0.24 -0.52
CA PRO A 128 -18.40 -1.00 -0.88
C PRO A 128 -19.43 -0.83 -2.01
N ALA A 129 -20.06 0.35 -2.12
CA ALA A 129 -21.00 0.65 -3.20
C ALA A 129 -20.30 0.67 -4.56
N GLU A 130 -19.09 1.22 -4.62
CA GLU A 130 -18.28 1.25 -5.84
C GLU A 130 -17.80 -0.15 -6.22
N GLU A 131 -17.41 -0.97 -5.24
CA GLU A 131 -17.08 -2.38 -5.46
C GLU A 131 -18.26 -3.14 -6.08
N GLN A 132 -19.47 -2.98 -5.52
CA GLN A 132 -20.66 -3.64 -6.02
C GLN A 132 -21.03 -3.20 -7.44
N ARG A 133 -20.93 -1.89 -7.73
CA ARG A 133 -21.14 -1.35 -9.08
C ARG A 133 -20.18 -1.97 -10.09
N LEU A 134 -18.89 -2.04 -9.76
CA LEU A 134 -17.86 -2.62 -10.63
C LEU A 134 -18.07 -4.12 -10.83
N ARG A 135 -18.54 -4.84 -9.80
CA ARG A 135 -18.82 -6.27 -9.88
C ARG A 135 -20.01 -6.57 -10.81
N THR A 136 -21.03 -5.72 -10.83
CA THR A 136 -22.13 -5.77 -11.82
C THR A 136 -21.64 -5.53 -13.24
N VAL A 137 -20.83 -4.50 -13.48
CA VAL A 137 -20.27 -4.21 -14.81
C VAL A 137 -19.35 -5.35 -15.29
N SER A 138 -18.55 -5.91 -14.39
CA SER A 138 -17.72 -7.08 -14.69
C SER A 138 -18.56 -8.30 -15.06
N TYR A 139 -19.68 -8.52 -14.38
CA TYR A 139 -20.62 -9.62 -14.68
C TYR A 139 -21.25 -9.47 -16.07
N GLU A 140 -21.75 -8.27 -16.40
CA GLU A 140 -22.33 -7.96 -17.72
C GLU A 140 -21.32 -8.21 -18.85
N ARG A 141 -20.09 -7.71 -18.71
CA ARG A 141 -19.03 -7.92 -19.72
C ARG A 141 -18.61 -9.38 -19.86
N GLN A 142 -18.63 -10.14 -18.77
CA GLN A 142 -18.35 -11.58 -18.81
C GLN A 142 -19.47 -12.36 -19.51
N LEU A 143 -20.73 -11.94 -19.35
CA LEU A 143 -21.87 -12.49 -20.09
C LEU A 143 -21.72 -12.24 -21.60
N GLU A 144 -21.41 -11.00 -21.99
CA GLU A 144 -21.19 -10.62 -23.40
C GLU A 144 -20.06 -11.44 -24.06
N THR A 145 -19.02 -11.76 -23.29
CA THR A 145 -17.86 -12.54 -23.77
C THR A 145 -18.11 -14.06 -23.70
N GLY A 146 -19.23 -14.52 -23.13
CA GLY A 146 -19.57 -15.94 -23.04
C GLY A 146 -18.73 -16.73 -22.03
N TYR A 147 -18.27 -16.10 -20.95
CA TYR A 147 -17.51 -16.80 -19.91
C TYR A 147 -18.35 -17.85 -19.17
N ARG A 148 -17.81 -19.05 -18.96
CA ARG A 148 -18.47 -20.15 -18.22
C ARG A 148 -18.70 -19.85 -16.73
N ASN A 149 -17.79 -19.10 -16.09
CA ASN A 149 -17.83 -18.82 -14.65
C ASN A 149 -18.02 -17.32 -14.41
N LEU A 150 -19.27 -16.89 -14.38
CA LEU A 150 -19.67 -15.49 -14.29
C LEU A 150 -19.46 -14.93 -12.86
N GLY A 151 -19.12 -13.65 -12.75
CA GLY A 151 -19.01 -12.87 -11.50
C GLY A 151 -17.73 -13.11 -10.70
N SER A 152 -17.35 -14.37 -10.45
CA SER A 152 -16.19 -14.71 -9.63
C SER A 152 -14.93 -15.05 -10.45
N ALA A 153 -15.11 -15.42 -11.73
CA ALA A 153 -14.09 -15.95 -12.62
C ALA A 153 -13.14 -16.98 -11.95
N GLY A 154 -13.53 -17.61 -10.84
CA GLY A 154 -12.70 -18.55 -10.08
C GLY A 154 -11.46 -17.95 -9.42
N LEU A 155 -11.44 -16.65 -9.12
CA LEU A 155 -10.34 -15.99 -8.40
C LEU A 155 -10.74 -15.31 -7.10
N THR A 156 -12.05 -15.12 -6.88
CA THR A 156 -12.54 -14.49 -5.64
C THR A 156 -12.60 -15.51 -4.50
N VAL A 157 -12.61 -14.99 -3.27
CA VAL A 157 -12.77 -15.77 -2.02
C VAL A 157 -13.98 -16.71 -2.04
N ASP A 158 -15.01 -16.39 -2.81
CA ASP A 158 -16.18 -17.25 -3.04
C ASP A 158 -15.81 -18.67 -3.54
N ARG A 159 -14.73 -18.81 -4.33
CA ARG A 159 -14.26 -20.14 -4.79
C ARG A 159 -13.63 -20.95 -3.67
N TRP A 160 -13.02 -20.25 -2.70
CA TRP A 160 -12.31 -20.90 -1.59
C TRP A 160 -13.26 -21.28 -0.46
N GLY A 161 -14.56 -21.01 -0.61
CA GLY A 161 -15.59 -21.36 0.37
C GLY A 161 -15.67 -20.42 1.57
N ASP A 162 -14.86 -19.36 1.59
CA ASP A 162 -14.81 -18.37 2.66
C ASP A 162 -15.91 -17.30 2.53
N ALA A 163 -16.55 -17.21 1.35
CA ALA A 163 -17.67 -16.31 1.10
C ALA A 163 -18.76 -16.99 0.26
N LEU A 164 -20.00 -16.52 0.40
CA LEU A 164 -21.10 -16.93 -0.47
C LEU A 164 -20.82 -16.50 -1.91
N ALA A 165 -21.21 -17.34 -2.88
CA ALA A 165 -21.11 -16.99 -4.30
C ALA A 165 -21.88 -15.71 -4.59
N TRP A 166 -21.17 -14.69 -5.07
CA TRP A 166 -21.78 -13.42 -5.38
C TRP A 166 -22.80 -13.55 -6.52
N LYS A 167 -23.96 -12.91 -6.33
CA LYS A 167 -25.03 -12.83 -7.31
C LYS A 167 -25.36 -11.35 -7.56
N PRO A 168 -25.65 -10.94 -8.80
CA PRO A 168 -26.15 -9.59 -9.06
C PRO A 168 -27.45 -9.39 -8.28
N ALA A 169 -27.66 -8.19 -7.74
CA ALA A 169 -28.95 -7.83 -7.20
C ALA A 169 -30.02 -8.00 -8.30
N PRO A 170 -31.21 -8.52 -7.99
CA PRO A 170 -32.26 -8.62 -9.00
C PRO A 170 -32.47 -7.24 -9.59
N SER A 171 -32.27 -7.11 -10.90
CA SER A 171 -32.62 -5.89 -11.60
C SER A 171 -34.09 -5.62 -11.29
N ALA A 172 -34.48 -4.36 -11.11
CA ALA A 172 -35.90 -3.99 -11.01
C ALA A 172 -36.70 -4.43 -12.27
N SER A 173 -36.03 -4.90 -13.32
CA SER A 173 -36.61 -5.52 -14.53
C SER A 173 -36.78 -7.05 -14.47
N ALA A 174 -36.33 -7.72 -13.40
CA ALA A 174 -36.48 -9.16 -13.18
C ALA A 174 -37.42 -9.49 -12.02
N ALA A 175 -38.23 -8.52 -11.56
CA ALA A 175 -39.50 -8.85 -10.94
C ALA A 175 -40.37 -9.48 -12.03
N SER A 176 -40.26 -10.80 -12.19
CA SER A 176 -41.25 -11.56 -12.94
C SER A 176 -42.63 -11.25 -12.31
N PRO A 177 -43.67 -10.98 -13.11
CA PRO A 177 -45.00 -10.63 -12.61
C PRO A 177 -45.75 -11.86 -12.05
N GLY A 178 -45.08 -12.72 -11.29
CA GLY A 178 -45.62 -14.02 -10.85
C GLY A 178 -45.49 -14.35 -9.36
N GLU A 179 -44.64 -13.65 -8.59
CA GLU A 179 -44.49 -13.92 -7.15
C GLU A 179 -45.51 -13.15 -6.29
N GLY A 180 -46.11 -12.08 -6.83
CA GLY A 180 -47.14 -11.28 -6.15
C GLY A 180 -48.54 -11.91 -6.15
N ASP A 181 -48.83 -12.81 -7.11
CA ASP A 181 -50.15 -13.44 -7.24
C ASP A 181 -50.32 -14.68 -6.35
N LYS A 182 -49.23 -15.35 -5.97
CA LYS A 182 -49.31 -16.48 -5.01
C LYS A 182 -49.62 -15.99 -3.59
N LEU A 183 -48.99 -14.90 -3.15
CA LEU A 183 -49.26 -14.29 -1.85
C LEU A 183 -50.67 -13.67 -1.76
N ARG A 184 -51.26 -13.24 -2.88
CA ARG A 184 -52.63 -12.70 -2.94
C ARG A 184 -53.71 -13.79 -3.08
N SER A 185 -53.38 -14.95 -3.66
CA SER A 185 -54.27 -16.11 -3.71
C SER A 185 -54.39 -16.81 -2.35
N ASP A 186 -53.31 -16.93 -1.59
CA ASP A 186 -53.32 -17.59 -0.28
C ASP A 186 -54.02 -16.77 0.80
N SER A 187 -54.00 -15.43 0.69
CA SER A 187 -54.72 -14.54 1.61
C SER A 187 -56.24 -14.53 1.40
N ASN A 188 -56.73 -14.83 0.19
CA ASN A 188 -58.17 -14.96 -0.07
C ASN A 188 -58.77 -16.32 0.34
N ASN A 189 -57.93 -17.35 0.53
CA ASN A 189 -58.38 -18.67 1.02
C ASN A 189 -58.41 -18.80 2.54
N LEU A 190 -57.91 -17.80 3.27
CA LEU A 190 -57.93 -17.75 4.74
C LEU A 190 -59.14 -16.98 5.32
N ILE A 191 -60.02 -16.43 4.46
CA ILE A 191 -61.20 -15.66 4.86
C ILE A 191 -62.51 -16.34 4.39
N ARG A 192 -62.51 -17.67 4.25
CA ARG A 192 -63.74 -18.43 3.95
C ARG A 192 -63.95 -19.58 4.92
#